data_AF-A0A524M421-F1
#
_entry.id   AF-A0A524M421-F1
#
_cell.length_a   1.000
_cell.length_b   1.000
_cell.length_c   1.000
_cell.angle_alpha   90.00
_cell.angle_beta   90.00
_cell.angle_gamma   90.00
#
_symmetry.space_group_name_H-M   'P 1'
#
loop_
_entity.id
_entity.type
_entity.pdbx_description
1 polymer ?
#
loop_
_entity_poly.entity_id
_entity_poly.type
_entity_poly.pdbx_seq_one_letter_code
_entity_poly.pdbx_strand_id
1 'polypeptide(L)'
;MRILHQEILVNIYHGLPLPNFLVYDRPWYRDAAMMAMVLQATGNLHLIRDWVMNLRDPFDCNNGTTEPDNLGQVLYLISLFADSAHPVVSSVLSEAPRFHRDEHISGMTDGSEHPVYQTKWLKYGLGSLGLDDPYVVPMVPDTYGTLFWWDYTDRHVPSRRTGEQGSIRYPYLAWAEHHFIGDPPPLGLLGEGYPATWESHASAALYGRLESLDAPLAEYPICMPHTWHAAEAFLYLWQRSTMDP
;
A
#
# COMPACT_ATOMS: atom_id res chain seq x y z
N MET A 1 -9.69 -14.96 -6.66
CA MET A 1 -10.29 -13.61 -6.78
C MET A 1 -11.43 -13.35 -5.79
N ARG A 2 -12.50 -14.16 -5.71
CA ARG A 2 -13.61 -13.91 -4.76
C ARG A 2 -13.15 -13.83 -3.29
N ILE A 3 -12.30 -14.77 -2.86
CA ILE A 3 -11.72 -14.78 -1.50
C ILE A 3 -10.93 -13.50 -1.25
N LEU A 4 -9.96 -13.18 -2.12
CA LEU A 4 -9.13 -11.98 -2.02
C LEU A 4 -9.97 -10.69 -1.94
N HIS A 5 -11.01 -10.56 -2.76
CA HIS A 5 -11.90 -9.39 -2.68
C HIS A 5 -12.65 -9.35 -1.35
N GLN A 6 -13.17 -10.49 -0.86
CA GLN A 6 -13.86 -10.53 0.42
C GLN A 6 -12.92 -10.21 1.60
N GLU A 7 -11.63 -10.57 1.52
CA GLU A 7 -10.62 -10.21 2.51
C GLU A 7 -10.32 -8.71 2.54
N ILE A 8 -10.42 -8.02 1.40
CA ILE A 8 -10.41 -6.54 1.37
C ILE A 8 -11.67 -6.02 2.08
N LEU A 9 -12.85 -6.52 1.71
CA LEU A 9 -14.13 -6.00 2.21
C LEU A 9 -14.31 -6.19 3.72
N VAL A 10 -13.93 -7.33 4.28
CA VAL A 10 -14.10 -7.62 5.72
C VAL A 10 -13.22 -6.72 6.60
N ASN A 11 -12.12 -6.20 6.05
CA ASN A 11 -11.21 -5.30 6.73
C ASN A 11 -11.58 -3.81 6.58
N ILE A 12 -12.66 -3.50 5.85
CA ILE A 12 -13.26 -2.17 5.88
C ILE A 12 -14.16 -2.10 7.12
N TYR A 13 -13.59 -1.67 8.24
CA TYR A 13 -14.26 -1.65 9.54
C TYR A 13 -14.81 -0.25 9.83
N HIS A 14 -16.13 -0.11 9.87
CA HIS A 14 -16.82 1.19 10.00
C HIS A 14 -16.35 2.24 8.97
N GLY A 15 -16.12 1.80 7.73
CA GLY A 15 -15.62 2.65 6.64
C GLY A 15 -14.12 2.91 6.64
N LEU A 16 -13.37 2.38 7.62
CA LEU A 16 -11.91 2.48 7.70
C LEU A 16 -11.24 1.32 6.94
N PRO A 17 -10.39 1.58 5.93
CA PRO A 17 -9.63 0.55 5.24
C PRO A 17 -8.42 0.11 6.08
N LEU A 18 -8.60 -0.88 6.95
CA LEU A 18 -7.54 -1.35 7.85
C LEU A 18 -6.67 -2.44 7.20
N PRO A 19 -5.37 -2.56 7.55
CA PRO A 19 -4.56 -3.71 7.14
C PRO A 19 -5.14 -5.04 7.63
N ASN A 20 -5.57 -5.04 8.89
CA ASN A 20 -6.38 -6.09 9.52
C ASN A 20 -7.18 -5.49 10.69
N PHE A 21 -8.50 -5.61 10.69
CA PHE A 21 -9.36 -4.94 11.69
C PHE A 21 -9.21 -5.46 13.13
N LEU A 22 -8.59 -6.63 13.33
CA LEU A 22 -8.39 -7.23 14.66
C LEU A 22 -7.16 -6.67 15.35
N VAL A 23 -6.09 -6.38 14.59
CA VAL A 23 -4.78 -6.01 15.17
C VAL A 23 -4.31 -4.60 14.82
N TYR A 24 -5.02 -3.88 13.93
CA TYR A 24 -4.73 -2.48 13.60
C TYR A 24 -5.89 -1.56 14.00
N ASP A 25 -5.56 -0.44 14.62
CA ASP A 25 -6.54 0.59 15.02
C ASP A 25 -6.82 1.63 13.94
N ARG A 26 -5.87 1.81 13.03
CA ARG A 26 -5.87 2.93 12.07
C ARG A 26 -5.50 2.43 10.69
N PRO A 27 -6.10 3.02 9.63
CA PRO A 27 -5.65 2.78 8.27
C PRO A 27 -4.21 3.20 8.08
N TRP A 28 -3.48 2.41 7.30
CA TRP A 28 -2.19 2.80 6.71
C TRP A 28 -2.47 3.33 5.32
N TYR A 29 -1.90 4.47 4.95
CA TYR A 29 -2.17 5.06 3.63
C TYR A 29 -1.67 4.18 2.48
N ARG A 30 -0.60 3.40 2.70
CA ARG A 30 -0.11 2.36 1.78
C ARG A 30 -1.16 1.30 1.51
N ASP A 31 -1.60 0.61 2.56
CA ASP A 31 -2.62 -0.43 2.49
C ASP A 31 -3.92 0.12 1.90
N ALA A 32 -4.37 1.29 2.37
CA ALA A 32 -5.58 1.93 1.91
C ALA A 32 -5.52 2.29 0.42
N ALA A 33 -4.38 2.78 -0.08
CA ALA A 33 -4.21 3.07 -1.50
C ALA A 33 -4.28 1.80 -2.36
N MET A 34 -3.66 0.70 -1.92
CA MET A 34 -3.73 -0.59 -2.62
C MET A 34 -5.14 -1.19 -2.57
N MET A 35 -5.83 -1.10 -1.42
CA MET A 35 -7.25 -1.45 -1.30
C MET A 35 -8.10 -0.60 -2.25
N ALA A 36 -7.84 0.70 -2.35
CA ALA A 36 -8.61 1.60 -3.20
C ALA A 36 -8.50 1.24 -4.69
N MET A 37 -7.35 0.76 -5.16
CA MET A 37 -7.20 0.23 -6.52
C MET A 37 -8.10 -0.99 -6.77
N VAL A 38 -8.18 -1.92 -5.81
CA VAL A 38 -9.11 -3.06 -5.89
C VAL A 38 -10.55 -2.57 -5.90
N LEU A 39 -10.92 -1.69 -4.96
CA LEU A 39 -12.27 -1.15 -4.84
C LEU A 39 -12.69 -0.34 -6.08
N GLN A 40 -11.75 0.32 -6.76
CA GLN A 40 -11.99 0.97 -8.03
C GLN A 40 -12.29 -0.06 -9.12
N ALA A 41 -11.46 -1.10 -9.24
CA ALA A 41 -11.66 -2.18 -10.20
C ALA A 41 -12.97 -2.96 -10.00
N THR A 42 -13.45 -3.06 -8.76
CA THR A 42 -14.68 -3.79 -8.41
C THR A 42 -15.93 -2.92 -8.26
N GLY A 43 -15.81 -1.59 -8.38
CA GLY A 43 -16.94 -0.66 -8.24
C GLY A 43 -17.39 -0.43 -6.79
N ASN A 44 -16.51 -0.65 -5.82
CA ASN A 44 -16.78 -0.59 -4.38
C ASN A 44 -16.14 0.62 -3.65
N LEU A 45 -15.63 1.63 -4.38
CA LEU A 45 -15.03 2.83 -3.78
C LEU A 45 -15.91 3.57 -2.75
N HIS A 46 -17.22 3.50 -2.89
CA HIS A 46 -18.17 4.12 -1.96
C HIS A 46 -17.99 3.68 -0.50
N LEU A 47 -17.39 2.51 -0.25
CA LEU A 47 -17.18 1.96 1.08
C LEU A 47 -16.15 2.74 1.93
N ILE A 48 -15.22 3.45 1.29
CA ILE A 48 -14.16 4.20 1.97
C ILE A 48 -14.29 5.72 1.79
N ARG A 49 -15.32 6.17 1.06
CA ARG A 49 -15.47 7.57 0.65
C ARG A 49 -15.44 8.54 1.82
N ASP A 50 -16.23 8.26 2.86
CA ASP A 50 -16.37 9.18 3.98
C ASP A 50 -15.05 9.31 4.76
N TRP A 51 -14.28 8.22 4.89
CA TRP A 51 -12.95 8.28 5.50
C TRP A 51 -12.00 9.14 4.66
N VAL A 52 -11.92 8.92 3.34
CA VAL A 52 -11.03 9.68 2.45
C VAL A 52 -11.37 11.18 2.45
N MET A 53 -12.65 11.53 2.37
CA MET A 53 -13.11 12.94 2.39
C MET A 53 -12.86 13.66 3.73
N ASN A 54 -12.57 12.91 4.78
CA ASN A 54 -12.26 13.44 6.11
C ASN A 54 -10.75 13.47 6.41
N LEU A 55 -9.88 13.06 5.48
CA LEU A 55 -8.44 13.20 5.67
C LEU A 55 -8.05 14.67 5.81
N ARG A 56 -7.23 14.97 6.82
CA ARG A 56 -6.69 16.32 7.08
C ARG A 56 -5.18 16.33 7.22
N ASP A 57 -4.61 15.19 7.60
CA ASP A 57 -3.18 15.02 7.80
C ASP A 57 -2.53 14.31 6.60
N PRO A 58 -1.39 14.81 6.09
CA PRO A 58 -0.67 14.21 4.97
C PRO A 58 0.07 12.92 5.34
N PHE A 59 0.16 12.58 6.63
CA PHE A 59 0.86 11.40 7.14
C PHE A 59 -0.06 10.61 8.08
N ASP A 60 -0.04 9.28 7.99
CA ASP A 60 -0.76 8.42 8.95
C ASP A 60 0.01 8.27 10.28
N CYS A 61 1.33 8.47 10.23
CA CYS A 61 2.27 8.35 11.35
C CYS A 61 2.20 7.01 12.09
N ASN A 62 1.71 5.94 11.45
CA ASN A 62 1.52 4.66 12.12
C ASN A 62 2.85 4.00 12.54
N ASN A 63 3.94 4.32 11.82
CA ASN A 63 5.29 3.89 12.15
C ASN A 63 6.05 4.87 13.08
N GLY A 64 5.35 5.85 13.68
CA GLY A 64 5.92 6.84 14.58
C GLY A 64 6.73 7.96 13.90
N THR A 65 6.77 7.98 12.57
CA THR A 65 7.46 8.99 11.75
C THR A 65 6.57 9.44 10.59
N THR A 66 6.88 10.60 10.02
CA THR A 66 6.25 11.09 8.79
C THR A 66 6.96 10.48 7.58
N GLU A 67 6.33 9.50 6.93
CA GLU A 67 6.91 8.78 5.79
C GLU A 67 6.58 9.50 4.46
N PRO A 68 7.57 9.81 3.59
CA PRO A 68 7.34 10.64 2.40
C PRO A 68 6.41 10.03 1.35
N ASP A 69 6.29 8.70 1.31
CA ASP A 69 5.42 8.00 0.37
C ASP A 69 3.93 8.25 0.65
N ASN A 70 3.57 8.56 1.90
CA ASN A 70 2.22 8.98 2.29
C ASN A 70 1.72 10.18 1.48
N LEU A 71 2.61 11.12 1.11
CA LEU A 71 2.24 12.32 0.37
C LEU A 71 1.54 11.97 -0.95
N GLY A 72 2.13 11.05 -1.71
CA GLY A 72 1.55 10.57 -2.96
C GLY A 72 0.30 9.71 -2.78
N GLN A 73 0.30 8.84 -1.78
CA GLN A 73 -0.82 7.95 -1.47
C GLN A 73 -2.08 8.75 -1.10
N VAL A 74 -1.93 9.78 -0.27
CA VAL A 74 -3.04 10.67 0.11
C VAL A 74 -3.59 11.41 -1.10
N LEU A 75 -2.72 11.99 -1.94
CA LEU A 75 -3.17 12.68 -3.16
C LEU A 75 -3.93 11.73 -4.10
N TYR A 76 -3.42 10.51 -4.30
CA TYR A 76 -4.12 9.48 -5.07
C TYR A 76 -5.48 9.15 -4.45
N LEU A 77 -5.55 8.88 -3.14
CA LEU A 77 -6.81 8.59 -2.46
C LEU A 77 -7.83 9.72 -2.65
N ILE A 78 -7.42 10.98 -2.48
CA ILE A 78 -8.28 12.16 -2.70
C ILE A 78 -8.79 12.23 -4.13
N SER A 79 -7.94 11.96 -5.13
CA SER A 79 -8.30 12.01 -6.56
C SER A 79 -9.47 11.10 -6.94
N LEU A 80 -9.74 10.06 -6.13
CA LEU A 80 -10.85 9.14 -6.36
C LEU A 80 -12.22 9.74 -6.03
N PHE A 81 -12.28 10.84 -5.27
CA PHE A 81 -13.53 11.39 -4.73
C PHE A 81 -13.65 12.92 -4.80
N ALA A 82 -12.53 13.63 -4.94
CA ALA A 82 -12.45 15.08 -4.94
C ALA A 82 -11.33 15.59 -5.85
N ASP A 83 -11.29 16.91 -6.04
CA ASP A 83 -10.27 17.59 -6.81
C ASP A 83 -9.18 18.20 -5.91
N SER A 84 -8.31 19.01 -6.51
CA SER A 84 -7.21 19.70 -5.83
C SER A 84 -7.65 20.72 -4.78
N ALA A 85 -8.94 21.05 -4.65
CA ALA A 85 -9.43 21.99 -3.64
C ALA A 85 -9.60 21.35 -2.25
N HIS A 86 -9.46 20.02 -2.14
CA HIS A 86 -9.57 19.34 -0.85
C HIS A 86 -8.48 19.82 0.14
N PRO A 87 -8.79 20.13 1.41
CA PRO A 87 -7.83 20.78 2.33
C PRO A 87 -6.50 20.04 2.54
N VAL A 88 -6.51 18.71 2.54
CA VAL A 88 -5.27 17.92 2.72
C VAL A 88 -4.29 18.10 1.55
N VAL A 89 -4.77 18.45 0.35
CA VAL A 89 -3.91 18.66 -0.83
C VAL A 89 -2.96 19.82 -0.56
N SER A 90 -3.48 20.95 -0.06
CA SER A 90 -2.64 22.08 0.33
C SER A 90 -1.65 21.73 1.44
N SER A 91 -2.03 20.86 2.39
CA SER A 91 -1.12 20.39 3.43
C SER A 91 0.01 19.52 2.84
N VAL A 92 -0.30 18.57 1.96
CA VAL A 92 0.68 17.76 1.24
C VAL A 92 1.67 18.65 0.48
N LEU A 93 1.17 19.61 -0.31
CA LEU A 93 2.02 20.52 -1.09
C LEU A 93 2.92 21.39 -0.20
N SER A 94 2.47 21.76 1.00
CA SER A 94 3.29 22.51 1.96
C SER A 94 4.37 21.66 2.64
N GLU A 95 4.14 20.35 2.79
CA GLU A 95 5.06 19.41 3.46
C GLU A 95 6.06 18.78 2.49
N ALA A 96 5.71 18.60 1.21
CA ALA A 96 6.58 17.98 0.21
C ALA A 96 7.99 18.63 0.10
N PRO A 97 8.14 19.98 0.18
CA PRO A 97 9.47 20.61 0.18
C PRO A 97 10.41 20.15 1.30
N ARG A 98 9.88 19.68 2.44
CA ARG A 98 10.71 19.20 3.56
C ARG A 98 11.53 17.96 3.20
N PHE A 99 11.01 17.14 2.29
CA PHE A 99 11.66 15.89 1.84
C PHE A 99 12.44 16.08 0.54
N HIS A 100 12.46 17.28 -0.02
CA HIS A 100 13.09 17.54 -1.29
C HIS A 100 14.63 17.35 -1.22
N ARG A 101 15.14 16.62 -2.20
CA ARG A 101 16.56 16.33 -2.44
C ARG A 101 16.81 16.43 -3.94
N ASP A 102 17.54 17.46 -4.36
CA ASP A 102 17.79 17.77 -5.77
C ASP A 102 16.51 17.90 -6.61
N GLU A 103 16.13 16.87 -7.37
CA GLU A 103 14.91 16.81 -8.18
C GLU A 103 13.91 15.74 -7.69
N HIS A 104 14.11 15.13 -6.52
CA HIS A 104 13.26 14.05 -6.01
C HIS A 104 12.93 14.24 -4.52
N ILE A 105 12.08 13.36 -3.94
CA ILE A 105 11.89 13.32 -2.49
C ILE A 105 12.58 12.10 -1.89
N SER A 106 13.19 12.30 -0.71
CA SER A 106 13.78 11.21 0.07
C SER A 106 13.52 11.43 1.57
N GLY A 107 13.33 10.32 2.27
CA GLY A 107 13.20 10.25 3.73
C GLY A 107 12.99 8.81 4.17
N MET A 108 12.68 8.59 5.44
CA MET A 108 12.51 7.25 5.99
C MET A 108 11.11 6.70 5.70
N THR A 109 11.04 5.50 5.14
CA THR A 109 9.84 4.65 5.06
C THR A 109 10.27 3.25 5.54
N ASP A 110 9.57 2.66 6.51
CA ASP A 110 9.92 1.36 7.11
C ASP A 110 11.37 1.21 7.60
N GLY A 111 11.96 2.30 8.09
CA GLY A 111 13.31 2.26 8.66
C GLY A 111 14.46 2.31 7.64
N SER A 112 14.18 2.58 6.35
CA SER A 112 15.20 2.94 5.36
C SER A 112 14.74 4.04 4.39
N GLU A 113 15.69 4.62 3.66
CA GLU A 113 15.36 5.57 2.58
C GLU A 113 14.92 4.84 1.31
N HIS A 114 13.84 5.33 0.69
CA HIS A 114 13.25 4.75 -0.52
C HIS A 114 12.92 5.84 -1.56
N PRO A 115 13.92 6.58 -2.07
CA PRO A 115 13.70 7.76 -2.90
C PRO A 115 13.00 7.46 -4.23
N VAL A 116 13.17 6.26 -4.79
CA VAL A 116 12.49 5.87 -6.04
C VAL A 116 11.02 5.63 -5.75
N TYR A 117 10.72 4.80 -4.75
CA TYR A 117 9.35 4.46 -4.38
C TYR A 117 8.54 5.67 -3.93
N GLN A 118 9.12 6.50 -3.05
CA GLN A 118 8.49 7.71 -2.53
C GLN A 118 8.20 8.71 -3.66
N THR A 119 9.16 8.93 -4.55
CA THR A 119 8.99 9.86 -5.67
C THR A 119 7.95 9.34 -6.67
N LYS A 120 7.92 8.04 -6.97
CA LYS A 120 6.86 7.45 -7.83
C LYS A 120 5.46 7.70 -7.27
N TRP A 121 5.26 7.47 -5.97
CA TRP A 121 3.99 7.78 -5.31
C TRP A 121 3.63 9.25 -5.41
N LEU A 122 4.55 10.17 -5.09
CA LEU A 122 4.27 11.60 -5.14
C LEU A 122 3.87 12.04 -6.56
N LYS A 123 4.64 11.63 -7.57
CA LYS A 123 4.35 11.95 -8.98
C LYS A 123 2.99 11.41 -9.41
N TYR A 124 2.68 10.16 -9.06
CA TYR A 124 1.39 9.55 -9.36
C TYR A 124 0.23 10.29 -8.70
N GLY A 125 0.38 10.67 -7.43
CA GLY A 125 -0.62 11.44 -6.69
C GLY A 125 -0.85 12.83 -7.27
N LEU A 126 0.22 13.56 -7.60
CA LEU A 126 0.16 14.87 -8.26
C LEU A 126 -0.54 14.77 -9.62
N GLY A 127 -0.11 13.81 -10.45
CA GLY A 127 -0.69 13.56 -11.76
C GLY A 127 -2.18 13.19 -11.71
N SER A 128 -2.59 12.39 -10.71
CA SER A 128 -3.99 12.02 -10.52
C SER A 128 -4.92 13.20 -10.20
N LEU A 129 -4.37 14.30 -9.67
CA LEU A 129 -5.09 15.54 -9.39
C LEU A 129 -4.82 16.66 -10.41
N GLY A 130 -4.04 16.40 -11.47
CA GLY A 130 -3.65 17.42 -12.45
C GLY A 130 -2.80 18.55 -11.88
N LEU A 131 -2.03 18.28 -10.83
CA LEU A 131 -1.13 19.23 -10.18
C LEU A 131 0.22 19.28 -10.90
N ASP A 132 0.94 20.41 -10.72
CA ASP A 132 2.30 20.56 -11.22
C ASP A 132 3.24 19.52 -10.60
N ASP A 133 4.05 18.89 -11.45
CA ASP A 133 5.00 17.85 -11.07
C ASP A 133 6.43 18.25 -11.45
N PRO A 134 7.19 18.87 -10.53
CA PRO A 134 8.58 19.25 -10.75
C PRO A 134 9.57 18.11 -10.50
N TYR A 135 9.11 16.91 -10.11
CA TYR A 135 9.98 15.85 -9.59
C TYR A 135 10.45 14.88 -10.68
N VAL A 136 11.62 14.30 -10.49
CA VAL A 136 12.23 13.27 -11.35
C VAL A 136 12.49 12.03 -10.53
N VAL A 137 11.98 10.87 -10.97
CA VAL A 137 12.30 9.59 -10.30
C VAL A 137 13.81 9.33 -10.43
N PRO A 138 14.57 9.23 -9.34
CA PRO A 138 16.02 9.04 -9.42
C PRO A 138 16.34 7.64 -9.94
N MET A 139 17.41 7.51 -10.74
CA MET A 139 17.88 6.22 -11.25
C MET A 139 18.90 5.60 -10.28
N VAL A 140 18.43 5.18 -9.10
CA VAL A 140 19.24 4.54 -8.06
C VAL A 140 18.61 3.21 -7.61
N PRO A 141 19.39 2.24 -7.08
CA PRO A 141 18.81 1.03 -6.51
C PRO A 141 17.92 1.35 -5.32
N ASP A 142 16.70 0.82 -5.33
CA ASP A 142 15.72 0.96 -4.25
C ASP A 142 14.96 -0.36 -4.11
N THR A 143 14.94 -0.94 -2.91
CA THR A 143 14.27 -2.23 -2.65
C THR A 143 12.74 -2.12 -2.66
N TYR A 144 12.19 -0.92 -2.54
CA TYR A 144 10.74 -0.68 -2.70
C TYR A 144 10.38 -0.21 -4.12
N GLY A 145 11.37 0.03 -4.98
CA GLY A 145 11.14 0.52 -6.34
C GLY A 145 10.26 -0.39 -7.21
N THR A 146 10.21 -1.69 -6.89
CA THR A 146 9.37 -2.71 -7.54
C THR A 146 7.96 -2.81 -6.95
N LEU A 147 7.67 -2.18 -5.80
CA LEU A 147 6.32 -2.17 -5.22
C LEU A 147 5.34 -1.30 -6.03
N PHE A 148 5.86 -0.51 -6.96
CA PHE A 148 5.11 0.39 -7.83
C PHE A 148 5.14 -0.14 -9.26
N TRP A 149 4.24 -1.08 -9.57
CA TRP A 149 4.27 -1.88 -10.81
C TRP A 149 3.36 -1.37 -11.94
N TRP A 150 2.41 -0.47 -11.64
CA TRP A 150 1.43 0.00 -12.63
C TRP A 150 1.88 1.21 -13.45
N ASP A 151 2.93 1.92 -13.02
CA ASP A 151 3.49 3.08 -13.73
C ASP A 151 4.98 3.26 -13.41
N TYR A 152 5.67 4.11 -14.18
CA TYR A 152 7.09 4.44 -14.02
C TYR A 152 8.01 3.20 -13.94
N THR A 153 7.64 2.12 -14.61
CA THR A 153 8.38 0.84 -14.60
C THR A 153 9.71 0.94 -15.36
N ASP A 154 9.81 1.89 -16.30
CA ASP A 154 11.04 2.27 -17.00
C ASP A 154 12.05 2.99 -16.08
N ARG A 155 11.59 3.53 -14.95
CA ARG A 155 12.41 4.22 -13.94
C ARG A 155 12.77 3.27 -12.81
N HIS A 156 13.64 2.31 -13.13
CA HIS A 156 14.09 1.30 -12.19
C HIS A 156 15.57 0.93 -12.42
N VAL A 157 16.31 0.86 -11.33
CA VAL A 157 17.63 0.22 -11.29
C VAL A 157 17.51 -1.03 -10.43
N PRO A 158 17.94 -2.21 -10.92
CA PRO A 158 17.86 -3.45 -10.15
C PRO A 158 18.46 -3.30 -8.75
N SER A 159 17.72 -3.77 -7.76
CA SER A 159 18.10 -3.77 -6.35
C SER A 159 17.98 -5.20 -5.78
N ARG A 160 18.27 -5.36 -4.49
CA ARG A 160 18.15 -6.66 -3.83
C ARG A 160 16.68 -7.09 -3.80
N ARG A 161 16.39 -8.28 -4.32
CA ARG A 161 15.06 -8.89 -4.26
C ARG A 161 14.61 -9.19 -2.82
N THR A 162 13.30 -9.28 -2.62
CA THR A 162 12.73 -9.76 -1.36
C THR A 162 13.23 -11.17 -1.07
N GLY A 163 13.91 -11.37 0.07
CA GLY A 163 14.41 -12.69 0.46
C GLY A 163 13.27 -13.64 0.84
N GLU A 164 13.55 -14.95 0.91
CA GLU A 164 12.57 -15.98 1.28
C GLU A 164 11.87 -15.68 2.61
N GLN A 165 12.63 -15.35 3.66
CA GLN A 165 12.07 -14.99 4.97
C GLN A 165 11.22 -13.72 4.91
N GLY A 166 11.61 -12.73 4.10
CA GLY A 166 10.81 -11.52 3.86
C GLY A 166 9.51 -11.84 3.14
N SER A 167 9.56 -12.75 2.17
CA SER A 167 8.39 -13.19 1.39
C SER A 167 7.39 -13.97 2.23
N ILE A 168 7.86 -14.74 3.21
CA ILE A 168 6.99 -15.45 4.16
C ILE A 168 6.36 -14.46 5.14
N ARG A 169 7.09 -13.44 5.61
CA ARG A 169 6.57 -12.49 6.61
C ARG A 169 5.66 -11.42 6.02
N TYR A 170 6.04 -10.90 4.86
CA TYR A 170 5.42 -9.79 4.16
C TYR A 170 5.14 -10.19 2.69
N PRO A 171 4.21 -11.14 2.44
CA PRO A 171 4.05 -11.71 1.10
C PRO A 171 3.69 -10.69 0.01
N TYR A 172 3.04 -9.59 0.39
CA TYR A 172 2.72 -8.49 -0.53
C TYR A 172 3.97 -7.93 -1.23
N LEU A 173 5.14 -7.92 -0.58
CA LEU A 173 6.40 -7.47 -1.21
C LEU A 173 6.81 -8.39 -2.36
N ALA A 174 6.70 -9.71 -2.16
CA ALA A 174 7.02 -10.69 -3.20
C ALA A 174 5.99 -10.67 -4.34
N TRP A 175 4.70 -10.53 -4.01
CA TRP A 175 3.65 -10.37 -5.01
C TRP A 175 3.87 -9.15 -5.89
N ALA A 176 4.15 -7.98 -5.30
CA ALA A 176 4.40 -6.75 -6.05
C ALA A 176 5.68 -6.86 -6.90
N GLU A 177 6.76 -7.45 -6.36
CA GLU A 177 8.00 -7.68 -7.10
C GLU A 177 7.79 -8.61 -8.32
N HIS A 178 7.06 -9.71 -8.15
CA HIS A 178 6.72 -10.62 -9.25
C HIS A 178 5.86 -9.91 -10.31
N HIS A 179 4.92 -9.08 -9.87
CA HIS A 179 4.08 -8.30 -10.76
C HIS A 179 4.91 -7.30 -11.59
N PHE A 180 5.82 -6.58 -10.94
CA PHE A 180 6.72 -5.62 -11.59
C PHE A 180 7.62 -6.26 -12.65
N ILE A 181 8.22 -7.41 -12.33
CA ILE A 181 9.21 -8.09 -13.19
C ILE A 181 8.53 -8.92 -14.29
N GLY A 182 7.26 -9.29 -14.11
CA GLY A 182 6.53 -10.21 -14.99
C GLY A 182 6.79 -11.70 -14.69
N ASP A 183 7.34 -12.00 -13.51
CA ASP A 183 7.50 -13.38 -13.03
C ASP A 183 6.12 -14.00 -12.72
N PRO A 184 5.91 -15.33 -12.85
CA PRO A 184 4.64 -15.97 -12.51
C PRO A 184 4.16 -15.59 -11.08
N PRO A 185 2.83 -15.46 -10.85
CA PRO A 185 2.29 -15.16 -9.53
C PRO A 185 2.81 -16.16 -8.49
N PRO A 186 3.31 -15.72 -7.33
CA PRO A 186 3.86 -16.60 -6.31
C PRO A 186 2.73 -17.28 -5.52
N LEU A 187 1.96 -18.16 -6.17
CA LEU A 187 0.76 -18.80 -5.60
C LEU A 187 1.02 -19.59 -4.30
N GLY A 188 2.26 -20.06 -4.08
CA GLY A 188 2.66 -20.69 -2.82
C GLY A 188 2.68 -19.73 -1.62
N LEU A 189 2.54 -18.43 -1.86
CA LEU A 189 2.34 -17.41 -0.84
C LEU A 189 0.85 -17.08 -0.60
N LEU A 190 -0.07 -17.95 -1.02
CA LEU A 190 -1.47 -17.92 -0.57
C LEU A 190 -1.77 -19.13 0.30
N GLY A 191 -2.61 -18.94 1.31
CA GLY A 191 -3.12 -20.03 2.12
C GLY A 191 -4.02 -20.96 1.29
N GLU A 192 -4.05 -22.25 1.64
CA GLU A 192 -4.86 -23.26 0.95
C GLU A 192 -6.37 -23.09 1.19
N GLY A 193 -6.79 -22.16 2.05
CA GLY A 193 -8.17 -21.94 2.45
C GLY A 193 -8.48 -20.48 2.79
N TYR A 194 -9.45 -20.28 3.68
CA TYR A 194 -9.80 -18.96 4.20
C TYR A 194 -9.38 -18.84 5.68
N PRO A 195 -8.67 -17.76 6.08
CA PRO A 195 -8.10 -16.71 5.22
C PRO A 195 -6.92 -17.20 4.34
N ALA A 196 -6.78 -16.61 3.15
CA ALA A 196 -5.73 -16.89 2.17
C ALA A 196 -4.52 -15.95 2.31
N THR A 197 -4.72 -14.74 2.84
CA THR A 197 -3.64 -13.76 2.97
C THR A 197 -3.25 -13.50 4.41
N TRP A 198 -2.02 -13.03 4.61
CA TRP A 198 -1.48 -12.75 5.92
C TRP A 198 -0.35 -11.72 5.87
N GLU A 199 0.00 -11.25 7.05
CA GLU A 199 1.24 -10.58 7.41
C GLU A 199 1.70 -11.12 8.77
N SER A 200 3.01 -11.20 9.02
CA SER A 200 3.53 -11.62 10.33
C SER A 200 4.70 -10.76 10.81
N HIS A 201 4.87 -10.71 12.13
CA HIS A 201 5.92 -9.96 12.81
C HIS A 201 5.95 -8.46 12.43
N ALA A 202 4.79 -7.86 12.16
CA ALA A 202 4.69 -6.42 11.95
C ALA A 202 4.86 -5.68 13.28
N SER A 203 5.69 -4.64 13.29
CA SER A 203 6.04 -3.88 14.49
C SER A 203 4.86 -3.11 15.08
N ALA A 204 3.92 -2.68 14.24
CA ALA A 204 2.78 -1.87 14.63
C ALA A 204 1.49 -2.67 14.90
N ALA A 205 1.49 -3.98 14.63
CA ALA A 205 0.34 -4.84 14.86
C ALA A 205 0.18 -5.19 16.35
N LEU A 206 -1.03 -5.03 16.86
CA LEU A 206 -1.40 -5.29 18.26
C LEU A 206 -1.83 -6.75 18.45
N TYR A 207 -0.91 -7.70 18.25
CA TYR A 207 -1.21 -9.14 18.28
C TYR A 207 -1.85 -9.64 19.58
N GLY A 208 -1.60 -8.99 20.72
CA GLY A 208 -2.24 -9.33 22.00
C GLY A 208 -3.78 -9.25 21.98
N ARG A 209 -4.37 -8.55 21.01
CA ARG A 209 -5.84 -8.52 20.83
C ARG A 209 -6.42 -9.87 20.40
N LEU A 210 -5.60 -10.70 19.75
CA LEU A 210 -5.99 -12.03 19.31
C LEU A 210 -6.23 -12.98 20.48
N GLU A 211 -5.72 -12.69 21.68
CA GLU A 211 -5.99 -13.49 22.90
C GLU A 211 -7.49 -13.64 23.18
N SER A 212 -8.27 -12.60 22.86
CA SER A 212 -9.72 -12.61 23.05
C SER A 212 -10.47 -13.51 22.06
N LEU A 213 -9.83 -13.86 20.95
CA LEU A 213 -10.34 -14.76 19.92
C LEU A 213 -9.94 -16.20 20.21
N ASP A 214 -8.63 -16.42 20.40
CA ASP A 214 -8.06 -17.70 20.78
C ASP A 214 -6.65 -17.47 21.35
N ALA A 215 -6.41 -17.88 22.60
CA ALA A 215 -5.18 -17.56 23.33
C ALA A 215 -3.88 -17.97 22.60
N PRO A 216 -3.79 -19.16 21.96
CA PRO A 216 -2.63 -19.54 21.18
C PRO A 216 -2.36 -18.62 19.99
N LEU A 217 -3.36 -17.95 19.41
CA LEU A 217 -3.15 -17.05 18.26
C LEU A 217 -2.30 -15.83 18.64
N ALA A 218 -2.31 -15.39 19.89
CA ALA A 218 -1.45 -14.29 20.32
C ALA A 218 0.03 -14.70 20.44
N GLU A 219 0.32 -16.00 20.58
CA GLU A 219 1.68 -16.54 20.63
C GLU A 219 2.34 -16.60 19.24
N TYR A 220 1.52 -16.57 18.18
CA TYR A 220 1.97 -16.53 16.79
C TYR A 220 1.69 -15.14 16.22
N PRO A 221 2.71 -14.26 16.06
CA PRO A 221 2.50 -12.88 15.60
C PRO A 221 2.19 -12.85 14.10
N ILE A 222 1.01 -13.33 13.72
CA ILE A 222 0.48 -13.39 12.37
C ILE A 222 -0.94 -12.82 12.39
N CYS A 223 -1.25 -11.95 11.44
CA CYS A 223 -2.59 -11.45 11.22
C CYS A 223 -3.12 -11.98 9.89
N MET A 224 -4.37 -12.43 9.92
CA MET A 224 -5.06 -13.05 8.80
C MET A 224 -6.52 -12.61 8.83
N PRO A 225 -7.10 -12.13 7.71
CA PRO A 225 -6.46 -11.77 6.44
C PRO A 225 -5.61 -10.49 6.50
N HIS A 226 -4.82 -10.17 5.46
CA HIS A 226 -4.07 -8.91 5.35
C HIS A 226 -4.38 -8.18 4.03
N THR A 227 -4.79 -6.91 4.09
CA THR A 227 -5.37 -6.24 2.92
C THR A 227 -4.37 -5.86 1.84
N TRP A 228 -3.15 -5.41 2.16
CA TRP A 228 -2.16 -5.16 1.10
C TRP A 228 -1.79 -6.45 0.36
N HIS A 229 -1.67 -7.56 1.07
CA HIS A 229 -1.43 -8.87 0.45
C HIS A 229 -2.61 -9.30 -0.43
N ALA A 230 -3.84 -9.16 0.07
CA ALA A 230 -5.03 -9.42 -0.74
C ALA A 230 -5.11 -8.53 -1.98
N ALA A 231 -4.68 -7.26 -1.87
CA ALA A 231 -4.71 -6.30 -2.97
C ALA A 231 -3.69 -6.65 -4.06
N GLU A 232 -2.43 -6.93 -3.71
CA GLU A 232 -1.41 -7.31 -4.68
C GLU A 232 -1.80 -8.61 -5.41
N ALA A 233 -2.25 -9.62 -4.65
CA ALA A 233 -2.70 -10.87 -5.23
C ALA A 233 -3.92 -10.70 -6.13
N PHE A 234 -4.89 -9.87 -5.72
CA PHE A 234 -6.08 -9.59 -6.51
C PHE A 234 -5.71 -8.88 -7.82
N LEU A 235 -4.97 -7.78 -7.74
CA LEU A 235 -4.64 -6.93 -8.88
C LEU A 235 -3.81 -7.69 -9.90
N TYR A 236 -2.83 -8.49 -9.45
CA TYR A 236 -2.01 -9.27 -10.37
C TYR A 236 -2.84 -10.33 -11.10
N LEU A 237 -3.66 -11.10 -10.38
CA LEU A 237 -4.52 -12.11 -11.01
C LEU A 237 -5.60 -11.49 -11.91
N TRP A 238 -6.15 -10.34 -11.50
CA TRP A 238 -7.15 -9.60 -12.27
C TRP A 238 -6.58 -9.16 -13.61
N GLN A 239 -5.43 -8.48 -13.61
CA GLN A 239 -4.80 -7.99 -14.85
C GLN A 239 -4.49 -9.11 -15.83
N ARG A 240 -3.92 -10.23 -15.35
CA ARG A 240 -3.67 -11.40 -16.20
C ARG A 240 -4.95 -11.97 -16.81
N SER A 241 -6.04 -12.04 -16.03
CA SER A 241 -7.33 -12.53 -16.54
C SER A 241 -7.99 -11.61 -17.57
N THR A 242 -7.64 -10.32 -17.57
CA THR A 242 -8.14 -9.34 -18.55
C THR A 242 -7.27 -9.21 -19.80
N MET A 243 -6.00 -9.65 -19.74
CA MET A 243 -5.04 -9.59 -20.85
C MET A 243 -5.01 -10.85 -21.71
N ASP A 244 -5.46 -12.00 -21.18
CA ASP A 244 -5.62 -13.27 -21.92
C ASP A 244 -7.12 -13.61 -22.15
N PRO A 245 -7.77 -13.05 -23.20
CA PRO A 245 -9.10 -13.50 -23.64
C PRO A 245 -9.08 -14.81 -24.44
#